data_AF-A0A267T187-F1
#
_entry.id   AF-A0A267T187-F1
#
_cell.length_a   1.000
_cell.length_b   1.000
_cell.length_c   1.000
_cell.angle_alpha   90.00
_cell.angle_beta   90.00
_cell.angle_gamma   90.00
#
_symmetry.space_group_name_H-M   'P 1'
#
loop_
_entity.id
_entity.type
_entity.pdbx_description
1 polymer ?
#
loop_
_entity_poly.entity_id
_entity_poly.type
_entity_poly.pdbx_seq_one_letter_code
_entity_poly.pdbx_strand_id
1 'polypeptide(L)'
;MNELKRQQIYLAALLHDIGKFYQRADVSYYNSTHLAKYPFVVKNADNICPTSQEGYFKYQHVIWTQLFFEENLALFEKLGVYDRSSSDNLVNVSIYHHKPTSKLQAFIQLADWWASGIDRTTSEYQEEDKVKRGKLKFKEEPLISIFGNLLVNNKENKASKTAFSLRKLSLNRIFPTAEKYQTGVSQAEYAELWHEFNNEFKTLPIDSLGVFNTSLHYLLKKYCWCIPASTIDFADNSLFDHLKITAAIAQCLYDYHSEYTTAFNYDKKLILQKGHSPLLLLCVDTSGIQKFIYDISSKYASKSLKGRSFSLQLMLDEIASEVIRITKTTLSHIIYSSGGKFFMLLPNTTEVKKALTEIEEKIKKELWEKYKGNIYVCIGFEAFAFDLKKNLSLSKMNTKL
;
A
#
# COMPACT_ATOMS: atom_id res chain seq x y z
N MET A 1 -7.88 -22.09 -7.20
CA MET A 1 -6.89 -20.99 -7.23
C MET A 1 -5.66 -21.43 -6.42
N ASN A 2 -4.44 -21.17 -6.90
CA ASN A 2 -3.22 -21.57 -6.19
C ASN A 2 -2.93 -20.58 -5.05
N GLU A 3 -3.16 -21.01 -3.81
CA GLU A 3 -3.01 -20.17 -2.61
C GLU A 3 -1.59 -19.64 -2.42
N LEU A 4 -0.57 -20.48 -2.65
CA LEU A 4 0.83 -20.07 -2.56
C LEU A 4 1.14 -18.97 -3.58
N LYS A 5 0.68 -19.13 -4.83
CA LYS A 5 0.90 -18.12 -5.87
C LYS A 5 0.18 -16.80 -5.55
N ARG A 6 -1.03 -16.85 -4.99
CA ARG A 6 -1.76 -15.66 -4.51
C ARG A 6 -0.97 -14.92 -3.42
N GLN A 7 -0.47 -15.64 -2.42
CA GLN A 7 0.34 -15.06 -1.35
C GLN A 7 1.69 -14.52 -1.87
N GLN A 8 2.27 -15.17 -2.88
CA GLN A 8 3.48 -14.68 -3.56
C GLN A 8 3.23 -13.36 -4.29
N ILE A 9 2.10 -13.22 -5.00
CA ILE A 9 1.70 -11.96 -5.67
C ILE A 9 1.52 -10.84 -4.64
N TYR A 10 0.82 -11.13 -3.55
CA TYR A 10 0.66 -10.18 -2.44
C TYR A 10 2.01 -9.73 -1.88
N LEU A 11 2.89 -10.66 -1.55
CA LEU A 11 4.19 -10.34 -0.95
C LEU A 11 5.09 -9.59 -1.93
N ALA A 12 5.09 -9.96 -3.22
CA ALA A 12 5.82 -9.25 -4.26
C ALA A 12 5.37 -7.79 -4.37
N ALA A 13 4.05 -7.58 -4.41
CA ALA A 13 3.47 -6.25 -4.44
C ALA A 13 3.77 -5.42 -3.18
N LEU A 14 3.78 -6.06 -2.00
CA LEU A 14 4.08 -5.38 -0.74
C LEU A 14 5.56 -4.95 -0.64
N LEU A 15 6.45 -5.60 -1.39
CA LEU A 15 7.90 -5.34 -1.37
C LEU A 15 8.44 -4.70 -2.65
N HIS A 16 7.64 -4.55 -3.71
CA HIS A 16 8.11 -4.09 -5.04
C HIS A 16 8.94 -2.80 -4.99
N ASP A 17 8.55 -1.89 -4.10
CA ASP A 17 9.13 -0.56 -3.92
C ASP A 17 9.95 -0.39 -2.63
N ILE A 18 10.27 -1.47 -1.90
CA ILE A 18 11.13 -1.39 -0.71
C ILE A 18 12.51 -0.78 -1.03
N GLY A 19 12.97 -0.97 -2.27
CA GLY A 19 14.18 -0.36 -2.79
C GLY A 19 14.16 1.18 -2.81
N LYS A 20 12.99 1.85 -2.76
CA LYS A 20 12.93 3.31 -2.59
C LYS A 20 13.49 3.73 -1.23
N PHE A 21 13.22 2.95 -0.19
CA PHE A 21 13.78 3.18 1.15
C PHE A 21 15.29 2.91 1.13
N TYR A 22 15.71 1.74 0.64
CA TYR A 22 17.13 1.36 0.63
C TYR A 22 17.98 2.29 -0.26
N GLN A 23 17.51 2.63 -1.46
CA GLN A 23 18.22 3.55 -2.36
C GLN A 23 18.46 4.93 -1.73
N ARG A 24 17.50 5.43 -0.93
CA ARG A 24 17.62 6.72 -0.23
C ARG A 24 18.56 6.64 0.98
N ALA A 25 18.76 5.45 1.54
CA ALA A 25 19.72 5.17 2.61
C ALA A 25 21.15 4.97 2.11
N ASP A 26 21.31 4.47 0.89
CA ASP A 26 22.61 4.20 0.27
C ASP A 26 23.14 5.41 -0.52
N VAL A 27 24.36 5.36 -1.05
CA VAL A 27 24.92 6.34 -1.98
C VAL A 27 24.37 6.15 -3.41
N SER A 28 24.99 6.76 -4.43
CA SER A 28 24.57 6.57 -5.82
C SER A 28 24.86 5.16 -6.32
N TYR A 29 24.12 4.71 -7.34
CA TYR A 29 24.27 3.38 -7.97
C TYR A 29 25.74 3.01 -8.26
N TYR A 30 26.47 3.94 -8.88
CA TYR A 30 27.87 3.72 -9.29
C TYR A 30 28.87 3.68 -8.13
N ASN A 31 28.50 4.20 -6.96
CA ASN A 31 29.39 4.32 -5.80
C ASN A 31 28.99 3.39 -4.65
N SER A 32 27.91 2.63 -4.80
CA SER A 32 27.39 1.78 -3.72
C SER A 32 28.32 0.61 -3.43
N THR A 33 28.87 0.58 -2.22
CA THR A 33 29.66 -0.55 -1.73
C THR A 33 28.78 -1.76 -1.40
N HIS A 34 27.47 -1.55 -1.20
CA HIS A 34 26.50 -2.64 -1.04
C HIS A 34 26.28 -3.35 -2.37
N LEU A 35 25.99 -2.62 -3.45
CA LEU A 35 25.82 -3.19 -4.78
C LEU A 35 27.11 -3.82 -5.32
N ALA A 36 28.28 -3.26 -5.00
CA ALA A 36 29.57 -3.83 -5.40
C ALA A 36 29.80 -5.26 -4.88
N LYS A 37 29.17 -5.64 -3.75
CA LYS A 37 29.22 -7.01 -3.21
C LYS A 37 28.38 -8.01 -4.02
N TYR A 38 27.46 -7.54 -4.86
CA TYR A 38 26.54 -8.36 -5.65
C TYR A 38 26.59 -8.01 -7.15
N PRO A 39 27.68 -8.37 -7.88
CA PRO A 39 27.86 -8.00 -9.29
C PRO A 39 26.72 -8.47 -10.22
N PHE A 40 26.03 -9.56 -9.87
CA PHE A 40 24.91 -10.05 -10.67
C PHE A 40 23.67 -9.14 -10.56
N VAL A 41 23.45 -8.48 -9.41
CA VAL A 41 22.38 -7.49 -9.24
C VAL A 41 22.62 -6.30 -10.15
N VAL A 42 23.87 -5.81 -10.17
CA VAL A 42 24.32 -4.72 -11.05
C VAL A 42 24.13 -5.10 -12.52
N LYS A 43 24.55 -6.30 -12.93
CA LYS A 43 24.36 -6.80 -14.31
C LYS A 43 22.89 -6.94 -14.72
N ASN A 44 21.99 -7.17 -13.76
CA ASN A 44 20.57 -7.33 -14.07
C ASN A 44 19.84 -6.00 -14.29
N ALA A 45 20.46 -4.86 -13.98
CA ALA A 45 19.87 -3.52 -14.11
C ALA A 45 19.28 -3.28 -15.51
N ASP A 46 19.98 -3.69 -16.58
CA ASP A 46 19.52 -3.54 -17.97
C ASP A 46 18.19 -4.27 -18.26
N ASN A 47 17.92 -5.36 -17.53
CA ASN A 47 16.71 -6.15 -17.73
C ASN A 47 15.50 -5.56 -17.02
N ILE A 48 15.71 -4.90 -15.88
CA ILE A 48 14.64 -4.47 -14.96
C ILE A 48 14.37 -2.96 -15.00
N CYS A 49 15.38 -2.15 -15.37
CA CYS A 49 15.25 -0.71 -15.49
C CYS A 49 14.96 -0.31 -16.95
N PRO A 50 13.94 0.54 -17.20
CA PRO A 50 13.86 1.32 -18.43
C PRO A 50 15.02 2.30 -18.55
N THR A 51 15.48 2.55 -19.77
CA THR A 51 16.59 3.47 -20.05
C THR A 51 16.06 4.80 -20.61
N SER A 52 16.62 5.92 -20.16
CA SER A 52 16.38 7.25 -20.74
C SER A 52 16.98 7.38 -22.14
N GLN A 53 16.59 8.41 -22.89
CA GLN A 53 17.22 8.73 -24.19
C GLN A 53 18.73 8.97 -24.07
N GLU A 54 19.20 9.47 -22.92
CA GLU A 54 20.62 9.73 -22.64
C GLU A 54 21.37 8.49 -22.10
N GLY A 55 20.75 7.30 -22.08
CA GLY A 55 21.40 6.06 -21.66
C GLY A 55 21.37 5.77 -20.15
N TYR A 56 20.82 6.65 -19.31
CA TYR A 56 20.70 6.40 -17.87
C TYR A 56 19.52 5.50 -17.49
N PHE A 57 19.69 4.64 -16.48
CA PHE A 57 18.60 3.86 -15.89
C PHE A 57 17.60 4.75 -15.15
N LYS A 58 16.31 4.60 -15.49
CA LYS A 58 15.16 5.11 -14.74
C LYS A 58 14.70 4.07 -13.72
N TYR A 59 13.98 4.52 -12.69
CA TYR A 59 13.40 3.66 -11.66
C TYR A 59 14.43 2.72 -11.00
N GLN A 60 15.63 3.25 -10.73
CA GLN A 60 16.74 2.43 -10.22
C GLN A 60 16.45 1.75 -8.89
N HIS A 61 15.42 2.19 -8.15
CA HIS A 61 15.01 1.58 -6.88
C HIS A 61 14.76 0.08 -7.00
N VAL A 62 14.35 -0.44 -8.17
CA VAL A 62 14.18 -1.89 -8.38
C VAL A 62 15.48 -2.69 -8.22
N ILE A 63 16.64 -2.06 -8.45
CA ILE A 63 17.96 -2.65 -8.23
C ILE A 63 18.19 -2.84 -6.73
N TRP A 64 17.81 -1.87 -5.90
CA TRP A 64 17.87 -1.98 -4.45
C TRP A 64 16.78 -2.90 -3.88
N THR A 65 15.61 -3.00 -4.53
CA THR A 65 14.62 -4.04 -4.20
C THR A 65 15.22 -5.43 -4.45
N GLN A 66 15.90 -5.64 -5.59
CA GLN A 66 16.60 -6.90 -5.85
C GLN A 66 17.67 -7.16 -4.77
N LEU A 67 18.53 -6.18 -4.48
CA LEU A 67 19.55 -6.30 -3.44
C LEU A 67 18.97 -6.68 -2.07
N PHE A 68 17.83 -6.09 -1.69
CA PHE A 68 17.15 -6.43 -0.43
C PHE A 68 16.74 -7.90 -0.38
N PHE A 69 16.23 -8.46 -1.48
CA PHE A 69 15.92 -9.89 -1.56
C PHE A 69 17.17 -10.76 -1.47
N GLU A 70 18.25 -10.37 -2.16
CA GLU A 70 19.51 -11.14 -2.15
C GLU A 70 20.17 -11.15 -0.76
N GLU A 71 20.19 -10.03 -0.06
CA GLU A 71 20.72 -9.94 1.31
C GLU A 71 19.89 -10.75 2.33
N ASN A 72 18.65 -11.08 1.99
CA ASN A 72 17.71 -11.82 2.83
C ASN A 72 17.24 -13.14 2.21
N LEU A 73 17.98 -13.68 1.23
CA LEU A 73 17.54 -14.82 0.42
C LEU A 73 17.22 -16.06 1.27
N ALA A 74 18.07 -16.36 2.25
CA ALA A 74 17.90 -17.49 3.16
C ALA A 74 16.59 -17.42 3.97
N LEU A 75 16.09 -16.21 4.24
CA LEU A 75 14.80 -16.02 4.92
C LEU A 75 13.65 -16.42 3.99
N PHE A 76 13.67 -15.95 2.74
CA PHE A 76 12.61 -16.24 1.76
C PHE A 76 12.60 -17.71 1.30
N GLU A 77 13.77 -18.35 1.27
CA GLU A 77 13.89 -19.79 1.02
C GLU A 77 13.27 -20.61 2.15
N LYS A 78 13.54 -20.26 3.42
CA LYS A 78 12.92 -20.91 4.58
C LYS A 78 11.41 -20.73 4.62
N LEU A 79 10.89 -19.60 4.16
CA LEU A 79 9.44 -19.36 4.03
C LEU A 79 8.78 -20.18 2.92
N GLY A 80 9.55 -20.82 2.03
CA GLY A 80 9.01 -21.64 0.93
C GLY A 80 8.35 -20.84 -0.19
N VAL A 81 8.66 -19.53 -0.31
CA VAL A 81 8.05 -18.62 -1.30
C VAL A 81 8.95 -18.27 -2.48
N TYR A 82 10.19 -18.75 -2.45
CA TYR A 82 11.18 -18.47 -3.47
C TYR A 82 11.53 -19.73 -4.25
N ASP A 83 11.08 -19.78 -5.51
CA ASP A 83 11.41 -20.83 -6.47
C ASP A 83 12.40 -20.29 -7.51
N ARG A 84 13.68 -20.64 -7.35
CA ARG A 84 14.76 -20.21 -8.27
C ARG A 84 14.55 -20.65 -9.71
N SER A 85 13.78 -21.71 -9.95
CA SER A 85 13.56 -22.26 -11.29
C SER A 85 12.50 -21.48 -12.09
N SER A 86 11.63 -20.75 -11.40
CA SER A 86 10.57 -19.97 -12.02
C SER A 86 11.06 -18.59 -12.46
N SER A 87 10.76 -18.21 -13.70
CA SER A 87 10.92 -16.82 -14.17
C SER A 87 9.99 -15.85 -13.42
N ASP A 88 8.88 -16.34 -12.89
CA ASP A 88 7.92 -15.61 -12.04
C ASP A 88 8.05 -16.03 -10.56
N ASN A 89 9.28 -16.07 -10.08
CA ASN A 89 9.60 -16.15 -8.66
C ASN A 89 9.33 -14.82 -7.94
N LEU A 90 9.35 -14.84 -6.60
CA LEU A 90 9.01 -13.69 -5.75
C LEU A 90 9.82 -12.44 -6.11
N VAL A 91 11.13 -12.61 -6.33
CA VAL A 91 12.06 -11.52 -6.62
C VAL A 91 11.72 -10.90 -7.97
N ASN A 92 11.60 -11.72 -9.03
CA ASN A 92 11.32 -11.23 -10.38
C ASN A 92 9.96 -10.52 -10.48
N VAL A 93 8.92 -11.08 -9.85
CA VAL A 93 7.59 -10.44 -9.81
C VAL A 93 7.66 -9.08 -9.10
N SER A 94 8.54 -8.92 -8.12
CA SER A 94 8.74 -7.65 -7.40
C SER A 94 9.52 -6.61 -8.23
N ILE A 95 10.58 -7.01 -8.95
CA ILE A 95 11.54 -6.06 -9.55
C ILE A 95 11.24 -5.69 -11.01
N TYR A 96 10.46 -6.49 -11.74
CA TYR A 96 10.12 -6.23 -13.14
C TYR A 96 8.89 -5.32 -13.34
N HIS A 97 8.32 -4.71 -12.29
CA HIS A 97 7.09 -3.91 -12.41
C HIS A 97 7.25 -2.64 -13.30
N HIS A 98 8.47 -2.15 -13.54
CA HIS A 98 8.72 -1.07 -14.53
C HIS A 98 8.95 -1.56 -15.96
N LYS A 99 9.29 -2.84 -16.15
CA LYS A 99 9.62 -3.45 -17.44
C LYS A 99 9.16 -4.92 -17.48
N PRO A 100 7.86 -5.20 -17.33
CA PRO A 100 7.39 -6.57 -17.14
C PRO A 100 7.61 -7.40 -18.41
N THR A 101 7.97 -8.66 -18.20
CA THR A 101 8.18 -9.66 -19.25
C THR A 101 7.14 -10.79 -19.18
N SER A 102 6.39 -10.86 -18.08
CA SER A 102 5.30 -11.81 -17.87
C SER A 102 4.00 -11.12 -17.45
N LYS A 103 2.91 -11.90 -17.51
CA LYS A 103 1.60 -11.46 -17.02
C LYS A 103 1.59 -11.18 -15.52
N LEU A 104 2.31 -11.98 -14.72
CA LEU A 104 2.36 -11.84 -13.27
C LEU A 104 3.09 -10.58 -12.83
N GLN A 105 4.21 -10.27 -13.48
CA GLN A 105 4.94 -9.01 -13.27
C GLN A 105 4.07 -7.81 -13.67
N ALA A 106 3.30 -7.94 -14.75
CA ALA A 106 2.42 -6.88 -15.20
C ALA A 106 1.19 -6.64 -14.30
N PHE A 107 0.79 -7.61 -13.45
CA PHE A 107 -0.20 -7.37 -12.39
C PHE A 107 0.33 -6.40 -11.35
N ILE A 108 1.60 -6.54 -10.94
CA ILE A 108 2.23 -5.60 -10.01
C ILE A 108 2.33 -4.22 -10.63
N GLN A 109 2.74 -4.13 -11.90
CA GLN A 109 2.77 -2.87 -12.64
C GLN A 109 1.40 -2.17 -12.65
N LEU A 110 0.33 -2.87 -13.02
CA LEU A 110 -1.00 -2.28 -13.09
C LEU A 110 -1.49 -1.84 -11.70
N ALA A 111 -1.20 -2.63 -10.67
CA ALA A 111 -1.54 -2.30 -9.29
C ALA A 111 -0.79 -1.06 -8.77
N ASP A 112 0.51 -0.95 -9.06
CA ASP A 112 1.34 0.22 -8.72
C ASP A 112 0.78 1.50 -9.36
N TRP A 113 0.45 1.44 -10.66
CA TRP A 113 -0.17 2.56 -11.36
C TRP A 113 -1.50 2.98 -10.73
N TRP A 114 -2.38 2.02 -10.43
CA TRP A 114 -3.68 2.31 -9.80
C TRP A 114 -3.52 2.86 -8.38
N ALA A 115 -2.58 2.34 -7.59
CA ALA A 115 -2.33 2.78 -6.22
C ALA A 115 -1.75 4.19 -6.15
N SER A 116 -0.93 4.56 -7.14
CA SER A 116 -0.35 5.90 -7.21
C SER A 116 -1.34 6.96 -7.74
N GLY A 117 -2.56 6.54 -8.13
CA GLY A 117 -3.51 7.39 -8.87
C GLY A 117 -2.95 7.81 -10.22
N ILE A 118 -1.91 7.11 -10.68
CA ILE A 118 -1.03 7.49 -11.78
C ILE A 118 -1.65 7.01 -13.10
N ASP A 119 -1.71 7.85 -14.10
CA ASP A 119 -1.09 9.17 -14.10
C ASP A 119 -1.96 10.22 -13.38
N ARG A 120 -1.36 10.90 -12.39
CA ARG A 120 -1.55 12.34 -12.20
C ARG A 120 -1.02 12.97 -13.50
N THR A 121 -1.84 12.85 -14.55
CA THR A 121 -1.83 13.48 -15.87
C THR A 121 -0.57 13.30 -16.73
N THR A 122 -0.69 12.45 -17.76
CA THR A 122 0.09 12.48 -19.01
C THR A 122 0.73 13.84 -19.28
N SER A 123 2.04 14.00 -19.04
CA SER A 123 2.94 15.03 -19.57
C SER A 123 2.59 16.53 -19.43
N GLU A 124 1.38 16.93 -19.07
CA GLU A 124 0.92 18.33 -19.14
C GLU A 124 1.28 19.15 -17.88
N TYR A 125 1.57 18.52 -16.74
CA TYR A 125 2.12 19.23 -15.56
C TYR A 125 3.66 19.18 -15.49
N GLN A 126 4.32 18.55 -16.46
CA GLN A 126 5.79 18.50 -16.52
C GLN A 126 6.42 19.78 -17.08
N GLU A 127 5.63 20.74 -17.55
CA GLU A 127 6.16 21.96 -18.17
C GLU A 127 6.34 23.14 -17.21
N GLU A 128 5.62 23.21 -16.09
CA GLU A 128 5.67 24.42 -15.24
C GLU A 128 6.71 24.40 -14.11
N ASP A 129 7.33 23.25 -13.81
CA ASP A 129 8.34 23.15 -12.75
C ASP A 129 9.65 22.47 -13.20
N LYS A 130 10.14 22.82 -14.40
CA LYS A 130 11.55 22.60 -14.79
C LYS A 130 12.51 23.52 -14.03
N VAL A 131 12.37 23.62 -12.71
CA VAL A 131 13.53 23.92 -11.87
C VAL A 131 14.48 22.74 -12.08
N LYS A 132 15.70 22.99 -12.55
CA LYS A 132 16.78 21.98 -12.67
C LYS A 132 17.01 21.32 -11.29
N ARG A 133 16.21 20.32 -10.93
CA ARG A 133 16.30 19.58 -9.67
C ARG A 133 17.51 18.65 -9.79
N GLY A 134 18.48 18.76 -8.87
CA GLY A 134 19.68 17.92 -8.85
C GLY A 134 19.34 16.43 -8.72
N LYS A 135 20.14 15.55 -9.35
CA LYS A 135 19.89 14.11 -9.48
C LYS A 135 19.65 13.34 -8.15
N LEU A 136 19.99 13.93 -7.00
CA LEU A 136 19.87 13.30 -5.68
C LEU A 136 18.84 13.94 -4.74
N LYS A 137 18.10 14.98 -5.17
CA LYS A 137 17.14 15.70 -4.31
C LYS A 137 16.01 14.82 -3.74
N PHE A 138 15.69 13.69 -4.38
CA PHE A 138 14.72 12.73 -3.84
C PHE A 138 15.13 12.13 -2.49
N LYS A 139 16.42 12.21 -2.10
CA LYS A 139 16.92 11.80 -0.78
C LYS A 139 16.74 12.89 0.29
N GLU A 140 16.37 14.10 -0.11
CA GLU A 140 16.20 15.26 0.76
C GLU A 140 14.73 15.65 0.94
N GLU A 141 13.84 15.15 0.07
CA GLU A 141 12.42 15.46 0.10
C GLU A 141 11.71 14.74 1.26
N PRO A 142 11.10 15.46 2.21
CA PRO A 142 10.34 14.87 3.30
C PRO A 142 8.90 14.52 2.86
N LEU A 143 8.21 13.66 3.60
CA LEU A 143 6.76 13.49 3.43
C LEU A 143 6.05 14.77 3.90
N ILE A 144 5.31 15.43 3.01
CA ILE A 144 4.52 16.62 3.32
C ILE A 144 3.14 16.24 3.87
N SER A 145 2.54 17.16 4.63
CA SER A 145 1.17 16.98 5.14
C SER A 145 0.16 16.99 3.99
N ILE A 146 -0.67 15.94 3.90
CA ILE A 146 -1.76 15.87 2.91
C ILE A 146 -2.76 17.02 3.04
N PHE A 147 -2.96 17.56 4.26
CA PHE A 147 -3.82 18.72 4.49
C PHE A 147 -3.32 20.00 3.81
N GLY A 148 -2.04 20.04 3.46
CA GLY A 148 -1.43 21.13 2.73
C GLY A 148 -1.93 21.24 1.29
N ASN A 149 -2.35 20.13 0.70
CA ASN A 149 -2.81 20.04 -0.68
C ASN A 149 -4.34 20.16 -0.81
N LEU A 150 -5.05 20.34 0.31
CA LEU A 150 -6.50 20.53 0.30
C LEU A 150 -6.83 22.01 0.11
N LEU A 151 -7.56 22.31 -0.96
CA LEU A 151 -8.18 23.61 -1.17
C LEU A 151 -9.49 23.69 -0.39
N VAL A 152 -9.60 24.67 0.51
CA VAL A 152 -10.85 24.98 1.21
C VAL A 152 -11.29 26.36 0.76
N ASN A 153 -12.47 26.46 0.15
CA ASN A 153 -13.01 27.71 -0.42
C ASN A 153 -12.04 28.40 -1.40
N ASN A 154 -11.35 27.63 -2.25
CA ASN A 154 -10.36 28.12 -3.22
C ASN A 154 -9.21 28.94 -2.62
N LYS A 155 -8.93 28.77 -1.31
CA LYS A 155 -7.79 29.39 -0.64
C LYS A 155 -6.77 28.32 -0.29
N GLU A 156 -5.51 28.66 -0.50
CA GLU A 156 -4.39 27.85 -0.01
C GLU A 156 -4.45 27.73 1.52
N ASN A 157 -4.23 26.51 2.01
CA ASN A 157 -4.22 26.23 3.43
C ASN A 157 -2.85 26.56 4.04
N LYS A 158 -2.80 27.22 5.22
CA LYS A 158 -1.55 27.44 5.96
C LYS A 158 -0.82 26.15 6.32
N ALA A 159 -1.51 25.00 6.31
CA ALA A 159 -0.92 23.67 6.48
C ALA A 159 -0.01 23.24 5.30
N SER A 160 0.01 23.98 4.19
CA SER A 160 0.78 23.69 2.95
C SER A 160 2.29 23.62 3.14
N LYS A 161 2.82 24.13 4.26
CA LYS A 161 4.26 24.19 4.54
C LYS A 161 4.64 23.41 5.79
N THR A 162 4.15 22.18 5.91
CA THR A 162 4.50 21.28 7.03
C THR A 162 4.89 19.90 6.53
N ALA A 163 5.90 19.29 7.13
CA ALA A 163 6.40 17.97 6.77
C ALA A 163 6.69 17.09 7.98
N PHE A 164 6.62 15.78 7.78
CA PHE A 164 6.89 14.78 8.81
C PHE A 164 8.40 14.55 8.96
N SER A 165 8.82 14.27 10.19
CA SER A 165 10.19 13.84 10.45
C SER A 165 10.38 12.39 10.04
N LEU A 166 11.50 12.08 9.38
CA LEU A 166 11.89 10.72 9.04
C LEU A 166 12.30 9.96 10.31
N ARG A 167 11.44 9.05 10.77
CA ARG A 167 11.65 8.23 11.98
C ARG A 167 10.66 7.09 12.06
N LYS A 168 10.97 6.07 12.88
CA LYS A 168 9.99 5.04 13.22
C LYS A 168 8.76 5.61 13.91
N LEU A 169 7.60 5.04 13.64
CA LEU A 169 6.31 5.44 14.20
C LEU A 169 6.36 5.35 15.74
N SER A 170 6.06 6.46 16.41
CA SER A 170 5.96 6.53 17.86
C SER A 170 4.94 7.61 18.25
N LEU A 171 4.21 7.41 19.34
CA LEU A 171 3.15 8.34 19.77
C LEU A 171 3.66 9.74 20.17
N ASN A 172 4.97 9.87 20.43
CA ASN A 172 5.55 11.12 20.93
C ASN A 172 5.73 12.18 19.84
N ARG A 173 5.88 11.79 18.56
CA ARG A 173 6.29 12.69 17.46
C ARG A 173 5.59 12.30 16.14
N ILE A 174 4.27 12.46 16.10
CA ILE A 174 3.44 12.10 14.93
C ILE A 174 2.99 13.30 14.08
N PHE A 175 3.21 14.54 14.54
CA PHE A 175 2.72 15.73 13.86
C PHE A 175 3.77 16.31 12.90
N PRO A 176 3.34 16.81 11.72
CA PRO A 176 4.23 17.49 10.79
C PRO A 176 4.58 18.89 11.32
N THR A 177 5.75 19.42 10.93
CA THR A 177 6.25 20.73 11.38
C THR A 177 6.73 21.59 10.22
N ALA A 178 6.66 22.91 10.39
CA ALA A 178 7.19 23.86 9.40
C ALA A 178 8.72 23.83 9.34
N GLU A 179 9.38 23.58 10.47
CA GLU A 179 10.83 23.38 10.54
C GLU A 179 11.26 22.23 9.62
N LYS A 180 10.62 21.06 9.75
CA LYS A 180 11.00 19.89 8.92
C LYS A 180 10.70 20.08 7.44
N TYR A 181 9.67 20.87 7.10
CA TYR A 181 9.40 21.25 5.71
C TYR A 181 10.54 22.08 5.12
N GLN A 182 11.17 22.96 5.91
CA GLN A 182 12.29 23.79 5.46
C GLN A 182 13.61 23.03 5.42
N THR A 183 13.88 22.18 6.42
CA THR A 183 15.15 21.46 6.52
C THR A 183 15.21 20.20 5.65
N GLY A 184 14.07 19.67 5.21
CA GLY A 184 14.00 18.40 4.51
C GLY A 184 14.49 17.21 5.35
N VAL A 185 14.85 16.13 4.69
CA VAL A 185 15.50 14.93 5.26
C VAL A 185 16.90 14.74 4.67
N SER A 186 17.65 13.76 5.16
CA SER A 186 19.00 13.48 4.68
C SER A 186 19.24 12.00 4.44
N GLN A 187 20.23 11.68 3.59
CA GLN A 187 20.67 10.30 3.38
C GLN A 187 21.12 9.62 4.68
N ALA A 188 21.73 10.38 5.60
CA ALA A 188 22.15 9.86 6.90
C ALA A 188 20.96 9.43 7.77
N GLU A 189 19.88 10.23 7.83
CA GLU A 189 18.64 9.86 8.51
C GLU A 189 18.01 8.60 7.88
N TYR A 190 18.02 8.50 6.54
CA TYR A 190 17.57 7.28 5.85
C TYR A 190 18.44 6.06 6.19
N ALA A 191 19.77 6.22 6.25
CA ALA A 191 20.71 5.15 6.57
C ALA A 191 20.51 4.60 7.99
N GLU A 192 20.31 5.48 8.97
CA GLU A 192 20.00 5.10 10.35
C GLU A 192 18.66 4.33 10.42
N LEU A 193 17.61 4.88 9.80
CA LEU A 193 16.28 4.26 9.79
C LEU A 193 16.29 2.91 9.06
N TRP A 194 17.03 2.80 7.95
CA TRP A 194 17.18 1.56 7.18
C TRP A 194 17.94 0.49 7.97
N HIS A 195 19.00 0.87 8.68
CA HIS A 195 19.73 -0.05 9.55
C HIS A 195 18.82 -0.63 10.64
N GLU A 196 18.01 0.22 11.31
CA GLU A 196 17.02 -0.26 12.28
C GLU A 196 15.99 -1.20 11.64
N PHE A 197 15.42 -0.80 10.49
CA PHE A 197 14.44 -1.62 9.76
C PHE A 197 15.01 -2.99 9.38
N ASN A 198 16.22 -3.03 8.82
CA ASN A 198 16.85 -4.27 8.36
C ASN A 198 17.19 -5.21 9.53
N ASN A 199 17.56 -4.66 10.69
CA ASN A 199 17.80 -5.46 11.88
C ASN A 199 16.50 -6.09 12.40
N GLU A 200 15.40 -5.33 12.48
CA GLU A 200 14.10 -5.88 12.88
C GLU A 200 13.51 -6.84 11.84
N PHE A 201 13.69 -6.56 10.54
CA PHE A 201 13.23 -7.43 9.44
C PHE A 201 13.77 -8.86 9.57
N LYS A 202 15.06 -8.99 9.93
CA LYS A 202 15.71 -10.30 10.13
C LYS A 202 15.17 -11.08 11.33
N THR A 203 14.44 -10.43 12.23
CA THR A 203 13.83 -11.05 13.41
C THR A 203 12.37 -11.44 13.20
N LEU A 204 11.80 -11.17 12.02
CA LEU A 204 10.40 -11.49 11.76
C LEU A 204 10.15 -13.01 11.88
N PRO A 205 8.99 -13.40 12.45
CA PRO A 205 8.61 -14.81 12.55
C PRO A 205 8.43 -15.41 11.15
N ILE A 206 8.96 -16.62 10.98
CA ILE A 206 8.95 -17.36 9.71
C ILE A 206 8.18 -18.69 9.81
N ASP A 207 7.40 -18.89 10.87
CA ASP A 207 6.63 -20.12 11.13
C ASP A 207 5.61 -20.42 10.03
N SER A 208 5.04 -19.36 9.43
CA SER A 208 4.19 -19.47 8.26
C SER A 208 4.19 -18.16 7.47
N LEU A 209 3.85 -18.24 6.19
CA LEU A 209 3.75 -17.06 5.33
C LEU A 209 2.68 -16.07 5.81
N GLY A 210 1.59 -16.55 6.41
CA GLY A 210 0.56 -15.69 6.99
C GLY A 210 1.07 -14.86 8.17
N VAL A 211 1.79 -15.50 9.10
CA VAL A 211 2.40 -14.82 10.26
C VAL A 211 3.49 -13.84 9.82
N PHE A 212 4.31 -14.24 8.85
CA PHE A 212 5.33 -13.37 8.25
C PHE A 212 4.69 -12.14 7.58
N ASN A 213 3.69 -12.32 6.73
CA ASN A 213 2.99 -11.23 6.04
C ASN A 213 2.37 -10.22 7.00
N THR A 214 1.72 -10.71 8.06
CA THR A 214 1.16 -9.85 9.12
C THR A 214 2.25 -9.05 9.82
N SER A 215 3.35 -9.69 10.20
CA SER A 215 4.45 -9.03 10.90
C SER A 215 5.17 -8.02 10.01
N LEU A 216 5.38 -8.36 8.74
CA LEU A 216 5.94 -7.48 7.72
C LEU A 216 5.06 -6.26 7.48
N HIS A 217 3.73 -6.42 7.41
CA HIS A 217 2.80 -5.30 7.27
C HIS A 217 3.00 -4.27 8.39
N TYR A 218 3.09 -4.70 9.64
CA TYR A 218 3.32 -3.78 10.77
C TYR A 218 4.74 -3.23 10.83
N LEU A 219 5.75 -4.00 10.40
CA LEU A 219 7.12 -3.49 10.28
C LEU A 219 7.20 -2.37 9.23
N LEU A 220 6.61 -2.57 8.07
CA LEU A 220 6.51 -1.54 7.03
C LEU A 220 5.71 -0.33 7.53
N LYS A 221 4.61 -0.52 8.28
CA LYS A 221 3.90 0.59 8.92
C LYS A 221 4.79 1.36 9.88
N LYS A 222 5.59 0.65 10.68
CA LYS A 222 6.48 1.26 11.67
C LYS A 222 7.57 2.11 11.02
N TYR A 223 8.16 1.66 9.90
CA TYR A 223 9.33 2.31 9.30
C TYR A 223 9.03 3.17 8.07
N CYS A 224 7.98 2.88 7.32
CA CYS A 224 7.69 3.53 6.03
C CYS A 224 6.53 4.56 6.08
N TRP A 225 5.91 4.82 7.25
CA TRP A 225 4.77 5.75 7.38
C TRP A 225 5.11 7.22 7.07
N CYS A 226 6.37 7.63 7.21
CA CYS A 226 6.83 9.01 6.98
C CYS A 226 7.82 9.14 5.81
N ILE A 227 7.92 8.09 4.98
CA ILE A 227 8.75 8.09 3.77
C ILE A 227 7.83 8.44 2.59
N PRO A 228 8.12 9.43 1.74
CA PRO A 228 7.27 9.73 0.60
C PRO A 228 7.37 8.64 -0.48
N ALA A 229 6.24 8.15 -0.99
CA ALA A 229 6.18 7.13 -2.04
C ALA A 229 6.71 7.66 -3.40
N SER A 230 6.47 8.93 -3.69
CA SER A 230 7.00 9.67 -4.84
C SER A 230 7.55 11.02 -4.37
N THR A 231 8.61 11.48 -5.01
CA THR A 231 9.23 12.80 -4.78
C THR A 231 9.24 13.66 -6.04
N ILE A 232 8.51 13.23 -7.07
CA ILE A 232 8.45 13.91 -8.37
C ILE A 232 7.27 14.88 -8.37
N ASP A 233 6.09 14.40 -7.96
CA ASP A 233 4.85 15.19 -7.83
C ASP A 233 4.73 15.77 -6.40
N PHE A 234 3.57 15.61 -5.76
CA PHE A 234 3.37 15.86 -4.34
C PHE A 234 3.87 14.68 -3.50
N ALA A 235 4.80 14.96 -2.60
CA ALA A 235 5.34 14.01 -1.62
C ALA A 235 4.37 13.80 -0.44
N ASP A 236 3.07 13.59 -0.70
CA ASP A 236 1.99 13.59 0.30
C ASP A 236 1.42 12.20 0.62
N ASN A 237 1.85 11.18 -0.10
CA ASN A 237 1.50 9.78 0.14
C ASN A 237 2.67 9.02 0.76
N SER A 238 2.42 8.30 1.85
CA SER A 238 3.43 7.49 2.51
C SER A 238 3.78 6.26 1.69
N LEU A 239 5.05 5.83 1.75
CA LEU A 239 5.51 4.60 1.13
C LEU A 239 4.77 3.41 1.71
N PHE A 240 4.47 3.41 3.01
CA PHE A 240 3.65 2.35 3.62
C PHE A 240 2.26 2.25 2.97
N ASP A 241 1.52 3.35 2.87
CA ASP A 241 0.17 3.33 2.31
C ASP A 241 0.19 2.96 0.83
N HIS A 242 1.18 3.45 0.08
CA HIS A 242 1.39 3.03 -1.30
C HIS A 242 1.62 1.51 -1.42
N LEU A 243 2.60 0.94 -0.71
CA LEU A 243 2.89 -0.50 -0.73
C LEU A 243 1.66 -1.33 -0.33
N LYS A 244 0.96 -0.89 0.71
CA LYS A 244 -0.26 -1.51 1.23
C LYS A 244 -1.35 -1.56 0.16
N ILE A 245 -1.67 -0.44 -0.45
CA ILE A 245 -2.73 -0.36 -1.48
C ILE A 245 -2.32 -1.12 -2.74
N THR A 246 -1.07 -1.01 -3.20
CA THR A 246 -0.55 -1.79 -4.34
C THR A 246 -0.71 -3.29 -4.08
N ALA A 247 -0.41 -3.78 -2.87
CA ALA A 247 -0.56 -5.18 -2.53
C ALA A 247 -2.02 -5.66 -2.50
N ALA A 248 -2.95 -4.85 -2.00
CA ALA A 248 -4.38 -5.17 -2.06
C ALA A 248 -4.87 -5.22 -3.51
N ILE A 249 -4.54 -4.22 -4.33
CA ILE A 249 -4.95 -4.17 -5.73
C ILE A 249 -4.36 -5.35 -6.51
N ALA A 250 -3.06 -5.65 -6.37
CA ALA A 250 -2.41 -6.75 -7.06
C ALA A 250 -3.08 -8.10 -6.79
N GLN A 251 -3.44 -8.36 -5.53
CA GLN A 251 -4.18 -9.57 -5.16
C GLN A 251 -5.59 -9.57 -5.78
N CYS A 252 -6.33 -8.44 -5.73
CA CYS A 252 -7.64 -8.32 -6.38
C CYS A 252 -7.57 -8.61 -7.89
N LEU A 253 -6.58 -8.05 -8.59
CA LEU A 253 -6.41 -8.26 -10.03
C LEU A 253 -6.10 -9.73 -10.36
N TYR A 254 -5.25 -10.38 -9.56
CA TYR A 254 -4.89 -11.79 -9.74
C TYR A 254 -6.08 -12.73 -9.47
N ASP A 255 -6.79 -12.52 -8.36
CA ASP A 255 -7.94 -13.33 -7.98
C ASP A 255 -9.09 -13.15 -8.99
N TYR A 256 -9.33 -11.91 -9.44
CA TYR A 256 -10.32 -11.64 -10.50
C TYR A 256 -9.94 -12.30 -11.83
N HIS A 257 -8.67 -12.23 -12.23
CA HIS A 257 -8.21 -12.89 -13.44
C HIS A 257 -8.37 -14.42 -13.39
N SER A 258 -8.21 -15.01 -12.22
CA SER A 258 -8.35 -16.45 -12.03
C SER A 258 -9.78 -16.95 -12.29
N GLU A 259 -10.79 -16.11 -12.05
CA GLU A 259 -12.21 -16.39 -12.38
C GLU A 259 -12.56 -15.92 -13.80
N TYR A 260 -12.09 -14.74 -14.20
CA TYR A 260 -12.37 -14.10 -15.49
C TYR A 260 -11.11 -14.03 -16.35
N THR A 261 -10.77 -15.14 -17.02
CA THR A 261 -9.49 -15.30 -17.73
C THR A 261 -9.31 -14.31 -18.89
N THR A 262 -10.39 -13.83 -19.48
CA THR A 262 -10.41 -12.84 -20.58
C THR A 262 -10.43 -11.39 -20.11
N ALA A 263 -10.52 -11.12 -18.80
CA ALA A 263 -10.62 -9.77 -18.26
C ALA A 263 -9.40 -8.89 -18.57
N PHE A 264 -8.24 -9.52 -18.75
CA PHE A 264 -6.98 -8.81 -19.02
C PHE A 264 -6.28 -9.38 -20.25
N ASN A 265 -6.03 -8.51 -21.22
CA ASN A 265 -5.10 -8.78 -22.31
C ASN A 265 -3.68 -8.33 -21.90
N TYR A 266 -2.67 -9.08 -22.31
CA TYR A 266 -1.26 -8.78 -22.04
C TYR A 266 -0.53 -8.47 -23.35
N ASP A 267 -0.05 -7.23 -23.46
CA ASP A 267 0.87 -6.79 -24.52
C ASP A 267 1.89 -5.84 -23.89
N LYS A 268 2.98 -6.40 -23.35
CA LYS A 268 4.02 -5.72 -22.53
C LYS A 268 3.51 -5.00 -21.27
N LYS A 269 2.20 -4.84 -21.13
CA LYS A 269 1.44 -4.30 -19.99
C LYS A 269 0.06 -4.97 -19.99
N LEU A 270 -0.62 -4.93 -18.84
CA LEU A 270 -2.00 -5.40 -18.76
C LEU A 270 -2.98 -4.34 -19.22
N ILE A 271 -3.96 -4.76 -20.00
CA ILE A 271 -5.07 -3.95 -20.48
C ILE A 271 -6.38 -4.59 -20.01
N LEU A 272 -7.05 -3.92 -19.07
CA LEU A 272 -8.37 -4.32 -18.60
C LEU A 272 -9.39 -4.16 -19.73
N GLN A 273 -10.14 -5.23 -20.01
CA GLN A 273 -11.18 -5.24 -21.03
C GLN A 273 -12.43 -4.49 -20.56
N LYS A 274 -13.17 -3.91 -21.51
CA LYS A 274 -14.39 -3.15 -21.22
C LYS A 274 -15.44 -4.03 -20.54
N GLY A 275 -16.12 -3.48 -19.53
CA GLY A 275 -17.17 -4.20 -18.78
C GLY A 275 -16.66 -5.00 -17.58
N HIS A 276 -15.34 -5.06 -17.37
CA HIS A 276 -14.77 -5.69 -16.18
C HIS A 276 -14.53 -4.68 -15.07
N SER A 277 -14.79 -5.10 -13.84
CA SER A 277 -14.58 -4.35 -12.60
C SER A 277 -13.89 -5.26 -11.60
N PRO A 278 -12.55 -5.29 -11.53
CA PRO A 278 -11.85 -6.32 -10.76
C PRO A 278 -11.89 -6.11 -9.24
N LEU A 279 -12.30 -4.93 -8.76
CA LEU A 279 -12.30 -4.58 -7.34
C LEU A 279 -13.73 -4.48 -6.81
N LEU A 280 -13.89 -4.82 -5.54
CA LEU A 280 -15.05 -4.50 -4.70
C LEU A 280 -14.60 -3.52 -3.62
N LEU A 281 -15.31 -2.40 -3.49
CA LEU A 281 -15.19 -1.53 -2.33
C LEU A 281 -16.23 -1.99 -1.30
N LEU A 282 -15.77 -2.62 -0.23
CA LEU A 282 -16.59 -2.98 0.92
C LEU A 282 -16.65 -1.81 1.90
N CYS A 283 -17.84 -1.50 2.39
CA CYS A 283 -18.11 -0.62 3.51
C CYS A 283 -18.84 -1.42 4.58
N VAL A 284 -18.33 -1.37 5.81
CA VAL A 284 -19.02 -1.88 6.99
C VAL A 284 -19.24 -0.70 7.92
N ASP A 285 -20.51 -0.46 8.28
CA ASP A 285 -20.93 0.68 9.11
C ASP A 285 -21.74 0.19 10.30
N THR A 286 -21.39 0.62 11.50
CA THR A 286 -22.10 0.26 12.72
C THR A 286 -22.97 1.42 13.19
N SER A 287 -24.26 1.14 13.35
CA SER A 287 -25.23 2.10 13.83
C SER A 287 -25.65 1.79 15.28
N GLY A 288 -26.19 2.80 15.97
CA GLY A 288 -26.57 2.71 17.38
C GLY A 288 -25.41 2.92 18.36
N ILE A 289 -24.20 3.23 17.88
CA ILE A 289 -22.99 3.39 18.70
C ILE A 289 -23.18 4.36 19.86
N GLN A 290 -23.69 5.56 19.61
CA GLN A 290 -23.84 6.58 20.66
C GLN A 290 -24.81 6.10 21.74
N LYS A 291 -26.00 5.62 21.35
CA LYS A 291 -26.99 5.08 22.27
C LYS A 291 -26.39 3.94 23.10
N PHE A 292 -25.67 3.01 22.45
CA PHE A 292 -25.01 1.92 23.14
C PHE A 292 -23.92 2.37 24.10
N ILE A 293 -23.04 3.30 23.73
CA ILE A 293 -21.92 3.72 24.58
C ILE A 293 -22.43 4.49 25.81
N TYR A 294 -23.44 5.35 25.65
CA TYR A 294 -23.91 6.25 26.71
C TYR A 294 -25.07 5.72 27.55
N ASP A 295 -25.64 4.55 27.22
CA ASP A 295 -26.68 3.88 28.02
C ASP A 295 -26.10 3.22 29.29
N ILE A 296 -25.50 4.02 30.17
CA ILE A 296 -24.76 3.56 31.36
C ILE A 296 -25.46 4.00 32.65
N SER A 297 -25.44 3.13 33.66
CA SER A 297 -25.85 3.50 35.02
C SER A 297 -24.82 4.45 35.66
N SER A 298 -25.24 5.27 36.62
CA SER A 298 -24.37 6.19 37.36
C SER A 298 -23.23 5.48 38.12
N LYS A 299 -23.43 4.24 38.54
CA LYS A 299 -22.41 3.42 39.19
C LYS A 299 -21.36 2.93 38.19
N TYR A 300 -20.07 3.20 38.45
CA TYR A 300 -18.93 2.84 37.58
C TYR A 300 -19.02 3.38 36.13
N ALA A 301 -19.71 4.50 35.93
CA ALA A 301 -19.98 5.08 34.60
C ALA A 301 -18.73 5.17 33.71
N SER A 302 -17.62 5.68 34.23
CA SER A 302 -16.36 5.84 33.47
C SER A 302 -15.74 4.50 33.03
N LYS A 303 -15.80 3.45 33.86
CA LYS A 303 -15.31 2.12 33.53
C LYS A 303 -16.22 1.46 32.49
N SER A 304 -17.53 1.60 32.65
CA SER A 304 -18.52 1.07 31.70
C SER A 304 -18.36 1.71 30.32
N LEU A 305 -18.22 3.04 30.26
CA LEU A 305 -18.01 3.80 29.03
C LEU A 305 -16.80 3.29 28.23
N LYS A 306 -15.64 3.17 28.90
CA LYS A 306 -14.41 2.64 28.30
C LYS A 306 -14.58 1.19 27.84
N GLY A 307 -15.22 0.34 28.66
CA GLY A 307 -15.47 -1.05 28.34
C GLY A 307 -16.36 -1.22 27.10
N ARG A 308 -17.41 -0.42 26.96
CA ARG A 308 -18.31 -0.44 25.79
C ARG A 308 -17.63 0.07 24.53
N SER A 309 -16.87 1.15 24.62
CA SER A 309 -16.08 1.66 23.49
C SER A 309 -15.04 0.65 23.02
N PHE A 310 -14.32 0.00 23.94
CA PHE A 310 -13.36 -1.05 23.61
C PHE A 310 -14.03 -2.29 23.02
N SER A 311 -15.17 -2.74 23.59
CA SER A 311 -15.92 -3.87 23.05
C SER A 311 -16.42 -3.63 21.62
N LEU A 312 -16.79 -2.39 21.29
CA LEU A 312 -17.21 -2.02 19.94
C LEU A 312 -16.03 -2.10 18.96
N GLN A 313 -14.86 -1.61 19.37
CA GLN A 313 -13.65 -1.70 18.55
C GLN A 313 -13.27 -3.17 18.28
N LEU A 314 -13.26 -4.01 19.32
CA LEU A 314 -13.00 -5.45 19.17
C LEU A 314 -13.99 -6.13 18.22
N MET A 315 -15.27 -5.77 18.30
CA MET A 315 -16.29 -6.32 17.40
C MET A 315 -16.01 -5.96 15.94
N LEU A 316 -15.63 -4.72 15.66
CA LEU A 316 -15.28 -4.28 14.30
C LEU A 316 -14.00 -4.95 13.80
N ASP A 317 -12.99 -5.06 14.66
CA ASP A 317 -11.73 -5.72 14.34
C ASP A 317 -11.95 -7.21 14.06
N GLU A 318 -12.85 -7.87 14.80
CA GLU A 318 -13.24 -9.26 14.57
C GLU A 318 -14.00 -9.43 13.26
N ILE A 319 -14.95 -8.53 12.94
CA ILE A 319 -15.66 -8.56 11.66
C ILE A 319 -14.67 -8.41 10.49
N ALA A 320 -13.74 -7.45 10.57
CA ALA A 320 -12.73 -7.27 9.55
C ALA A 320 -11.80 -8.48 9.43
N SER A 321 -11.41 -9.10 10.56
CA SER A 321 -10.60 -10.32 10.59
C SER A 321 -11.31 -11.51 9.98
N GLU A 322 -12.61 -11.68 10.24
CA GLU A 322 -13.43 -12.71 9.64
C GLU A 322 -13.51 -12.51 8.12
N VAL A 323 -13.78 -11.28 7.64
CA VAL A 323 -13.76 -10.94 6.21
C VAL A 323 -12.42 -11.28 5.58
N ILE A 324 -11.30 -10.96 6.21
CA ILE A 324 -9.95 -11.33 5.72
C ILE A 324 -9.82 -12.85 5.58
N ARG A 325 -10.22 -13.59 6.62
CA ARG A 325 -10.07 -15.04 6.69
C ARG A 325 -10.87 -15.75 5.59
N ILE A 326 -12.15 -15.42 5.43
CA ILE A 326 -13.03 -16.09 4.45
C ILE A 326 -12.73 -15.70 3.00
N THR A 327 -12.37 -14.45 2.75
CA THR A 327 -11.97 -13.97 1.41
C THR A 327 -10.53 -14.34 1.10
N LYS A 328 -9.81 -14.88 2.09
CA LYS A 328 -8.40 -15.27 2.04
C LYS A 328 -7.51 -14.12 1.54
N THR A 329 -7.85 -12.92 2.00
CA THR A 329 -7.11 -11.68 1.75
C THR A 329 -6.13 -11.43 2.90
N THR A 330 -5.59 -10.21 3.01
CA THR A 330 -4.56 -9.84 3.98
C THR A 330 -4.89 -8.49 4.62
N LEU A 331 -4.16 -8.11 5.68
CA LEU A 331 -4.33 -6.82 6.37
C LEU A 331 -4.24 -5.60 5.45
N SER A 332 -3.53 -5.72 4.32
CA SER A 332 -3.45 -4.62 3.36
C SER A 332 -4.78 -4.26 2.70
N HIS A 333 -5.74 -5.19 2.69
CA HIS A 333 -7.07 -4.98 2.11
C HIS A 333 -7.93 -4.03 2.96
N ILE A 334 -7.62 -3.82 4.25
CA ILE A 334 -8.29 -2.82 5.08
C ILE A 334 -7.74 -1.44 4.76
N ILE A 335 -8.49 -0.61 4.03
CA ILE A 335 -8.08 0.76 3.67
C ILE A 335 -8.05 1.63 4.93
N TYR A 336 -9.16 1.63 5.66
CA TYR A 336 -9.43 2.48 6.81
C TYR A 336 -10.36 1.75 7.77
N SER A 337 -10.14 1.88 9.08
CA SER A 337 -11.04 1.40 10.13
C SER A 337 -11.02 2.39 11.29
N SER A 338 -12.14 3.08 11.54
CA SER A 338 -12.29 3.98 12.68
C SER A 338 -13.74 4.47 12.83
N GLY A 339 -14.13 4.79 14.06
CA GLY A 339 -15.39 5.48 14.37
C GLY A 339 -16.65 4.66 14.07
N GLY A 340 -16.60 3.33 14.15
CA GLY A 340 -17.75 2.49 13.82
C GLY A 340 -17.76 1.95 12.39
N LYS A 341 -16.83 2.40 11.55
CA LYS A 341 -16.84 2.18 10.12
C LYS A 341 -15.48 1.71 9.63
N PHE A 342 -15.48 0.76 8.70
CA PHE A 342 -14.28 0.42 7.97
C PHE A 342 -14.55 0.17 6.49
N PHE A 343 -13.51 0.38 5.69
CA PHE A 343 -13.52 0.17 4.25
C PHE A 343 -12.45 -0.85 3.87
N MET A 344 -12.80 -1.75 2.96
CA MET A 344 -11.85 -2.71 2.39
C MET A 344 -11.89 -2.71 0.86
N LEU A 345 -10.74 -2.93 0.24
CA LEU A 345 -10.67 -3.35 -1.16
C LEU A 345 -10.63 -4.87 -1.20
N LEU A 346 -11.52 -5.50 -1.97
CA LEU A 346 -11.61 -6.95 -2.10
C LEU A 346 -11.67 -7.38 -3.57
N PRO A 347 -11.34 -8.64 -3.91
CA PRO A 347 -11.50 -9.14 -5.27
C PRO A 347 -12.97 -9.21 -5.66
N ASN A 348 -13.34 -8.75 -6.86
CA ASN A 348 -14.71 -8.89 -7.38
C ASN A 348 -14.99 -10.29 -7.94
N THR A 349 -14.89 -11.31 -7.10
CA THR A 349 -15.17 -12.71 -7.46
C THR A 349 -16.54 -13.15 -6.96
N THR A 350 -17.08 -14.20 -7.58
CA THR A 350 -18.35 -14.80 -7.13
C THR A 350 -18.21 -15.38 -5.73
N GLU A 351 -17.06 -16.00 -5.41
CA GLU A 351 -16.74 -16.55 -4.08
C GLU A 351 -16.74 -15.44 -3.01
N VAL A 352 -16.09 -14.30 -3.27
CA VAL A 352 -16.03 -13.19 -2.32
C VAL A 352 -17.40 -12.59 -2.07
N LYS A 353 -18.19 -12.32 -3.13
CA LYS A 353 -19.55 -11.78 -2.96
C LYS A 353 -20.43 -12.69 -2.11
N LYS A 354 -20.41 -14.00 -2.40
CA LYS A 354 -21.17 -14.99 -1.64
C LYS A 354 -20.74 -14.98 -0.17
N ALA A 355 -19.43 -14.97 0.08
CA ALA A 355 -18.89 -15.02 1.44
C ALA A 355 -19.21 -13.74 2.24
N LEU A 356 -19.27 -12.57 1.60
CA LEU A 356 -19.74 -11.33 2.23
C LEU A 356 -21.22 -11.39 2.64
N THR A 357 -22.09 -11.95 1.78
CA THR A 357 -23.50 -12.17 2.12
C THR A 357 -23.67 -13.15 3.28
N GLU A 358 -22.89 -14.23 3.31
CA GLU A 358 -22.91 -15.20 4.42
C GLU A 358 -22.47 -14.57 5.75
N ILE A 359 -21.42 -13.73 5.72
CA ILE A 359 -20.98 -12.96 6.89
C ILE A 359 -22.06 -12.00 7.37
N GLU A 360 -22.71 -11.28 6.46
CA GLU A 360 -23.73 -10.32 6.81
C GLU A 360 -24.88 -10.98 7.59
N GLU A 361 -25.36 -12.13 7.11
CA GLU A 361 -26.43 -12.88 7.77
C GLU A 361 -25.99 -13.45 9.13
N LYS A 362 -24.75 -13.95 9.23
CA LYS A 362 -24.17 -14.39 10.51
C LYS A 362 -24.11 -13.24 11.53
N ILE A 363 -23.59 -12.08 11.14
CA ILE A 363 -23.46 -10.91 12.00
C ILE A 363 -24.84 -10.41 12.43
N LYS A 364 -25.79 -10.29 11.49
CA LYS A 364 -27.17 -9.87 11.81
C LYS A 364 -27.78 -10.76 12.89
N LYS A 365 -27.65 -12.08 12.73
CA LYS A 365 -28.18 -13.05 13.70
C LYS A 365 -27.53 -12.89 15.08
N GLU A 366 -26.20 -12.88 15.16
CA GLU A 366 -25.48 -12.78 16.43
C GLU A 366 -25.75 -11.44 17.15
N LEU A 367 -25.79 -10.33 16.42
CA LEU A 367 -26.10 -9.01 16.99
C LEU A 367 -27.56 -8.90 17.43
N TRP A 368 -28.49 -9.51 16.70
CA TRP A 368 -29.89 -9.56 17.10
C TRP A 368 -30.07 -10.34 18.40
N GLU A 369 -29.43 -11.50 18.51
CA GLU A 369 -29.48 -12.34 19.71
C GLU A 369 -28.95 -11.61 20.93
N LYS A 370 -27.83 -10.89 20.79
CA LYS A 370 -27.12 -10.21 21.88
C LYS A 370 -27.66 -8.82 22.23
N TYR A 371 -27.95 -7.99 21.24
CA TYR A 371 -28.22 -6.56 21.45
C TYR A 371 -29.66 -6.13 21.13
N LYS A 372 -30.50 -7.03 20.59
CA LYS A 372 -31.94 -6.78 20.34
C LYS A 372 -32.21 -5.49 19.54
N GLY A 373 -31.32 -5.15 18.60
CA GLY A 373 -31.45 -3.96 17.76
C GLY A 373 -30.85 -2.66 18.33
N ASN A 374 -30.26 -2.66 19.54
CA ASN A 374 -29.57 -1.49 20.07
C ASN A 374 -28.27 -1.17 19.33
N ILE A 375 -27.65 -2.19 18.73
CA ILE A 375 -26.55 -2.07 17.78
C ILE A 375 -26.93 -2.90 16.56
N TYR A 376 -26.66 -2.38 15.37
CA TYR A 376 -26.68 -3.17 14.15
C TYR A 376 -25.51 -2.77 13.24
N VAL A 377 -25.05 -3.73 12.44
CA VAL A 377 -23.98 -3.56 11.47
C VAL A 377 -24.59 -3.67 10.08
N CYS A 378 -24.32 -2.67 9.24
CA CYS A 378 -24.65 -2.65 7.83
C CYS A 378 -23.41 -2.98 7.01
N ILE A 379 -23.57 -3.89 6.05
CA ILE A 379 -22.52 -4.24 5.10
C ILE A 379 -23.03 -3.85 3.71
N GLY A 380 -22.21 -3.12 2.96
CA GLY A 380 -22.50 -2.77 1.58
C GLY A 380 -21.22 -2.86 0.76
N PHE A 381 -21.32 -3.31 -0.49
CA PHE A 381 -20.17 -3.37 -1.38
C PHE A 381 -20.56 -2.98 -2.80
N GLU A 382 -19.64 -2.34 -3.52
CA GLU A 382 -19.84 -1.93 -4.91
C GLU A 382 -18.63 -2.34 -5.77
N ALA A 383 -18.90 -2.84 -6.98
CA ALA A 383 -17.86 -3.24 -7.91
C ALA A 383 -17.34 -2.04 -8.70
N PHE A 384 -16.02 -1.95 -8.87
CA PHE A 384 -15.43 -0.88 -9.67
C PHE A 384 -14.11 -1.29 -10.34
N ALA A 385 -13.72 -0.48 -11.31
CA ALA A 385 -12.38 -0.42 -11.88
C ALA A 385 -11.91 1.03 -11.85
N PHE A 386 -10.60 1.24 -11.82
CA PHE A 386 -10.06 2.56 -12.06
C PHE A 386 -10.26 2.95 -13.53
N ASP A 387 -11.04 4.00 -13.80
CA ASP A 387 -11.28 4.51 -15.15
C ASP A 387 -10.36 5.71 -15.46
N LEU A 388 -9.34 5.45 -16.26
CA LEU A 388 -8.37 6.45 -16.72
C LEU A 388 -9.00 7.60 -17.53
N LYS A 389 -10.12 7.35 -18.26
CA LYS A 389 -10.68 8.35 -19.19
C LYS A 389 -11.51 9.42 -18.49
N LYS A 390 -12.23 9.07 -17.43
CA LYS A 390 -13.03 10.04 -16.66
C LYS A 390 -12.17 11.02 -15.87
N ASN A 391 -11.06 10.57 -15.28
CA ASN A 391 -10.19 11.44 -14.49
C ASN A 391 -9.52 12.56 -15.30
N LEU A 392 -9.22 12.34 -16.59
CA LEU A 392 -8.73 13.39 -17.51
C LEU A 392 -9.76 14.50 -17.79
N SER A 393 -11.07 14.22 -17.65
CA SER A 393 -12.13 15.22 -17.85
C SER A 393 -12.34 16.12 -16.63
N LEU A 394 -12.12 15.58 -15.43
CA LEU A 394 -12.22 16.32 -14.16
C LEU A 394 -11.03 17.28 -13.96
N SER A 395 -9.82 16.90 -14.37
CA SER A 395 -8.65 17.79 -14.31
C SER A 395 -8.77 19.00 -15.25
N LYS A 396 -9.40 18.83 -16.43
CA LYS A 396 -9.65 19.92 -17.39
C LYS A 396 -10.78 20.87 -17.00
N MET A 397 -11.65 20.51 -16.05
CA MET A 397 -12.66 21.44 -15.53
C MET A 397 -12.10 22.42 -14.49
N ASN A 398 -10.97 22.09 -13.84
CA ASN A 398 -10.35 22.94 -12.82
C ASN A 398 -9.36 23.99 -13.37
N THR A 399 -9.14 24.07 -14.69
CA THR A 399 -8.25 25.06 -15.34
C THR A 399 -8.99 26.16 -16.09
N LYS A 400 -10.32 26.26 -15.96
CA LYS A 400 -11.10 27.41 -16.41
C LYS A 400 -11.95 27.95 -15.26
N LEU A 401 -11.34 28.75 -14.39
CA LEU A 401 -12.00 29.83 -13.65
C LEU A 401 -11.01 30.96 -13.39
#